data_AF-A0A8C5LF84-F1
#
_entry.id   AF-A0A8C5LF84-F1
#
_cell.length_a   1.000
_cell.length_b   1.000
_cell.length_c   1.000
_cell.angle_alpha   90.00
_cell.angle_beta   90.00
_cell.angle_gamma   90.00
#
_symmetry.space_group_name_H-M   'P 1'
#
loop_
_entity.id
_entity.type
_entity.pdbx_description
1 polymer ?
#
loop_
_entity_poly.entity_id
_entity_poly.type
_entity_poly.pdbx_seq_one_letter_code
_entity_poly.pdbx_strand_id
1 'polypeptide(L)'
;VLENRTRVARHVSTISKGISSSASLMPIASRRTCLTNTPWPGSAQGKFAFSTSKSDHAPAVTQHAPYFKGTAVVSGEFKEISLDDFKGKYLVLFFYPLDFCHMCHFVHLTLHDGGLGHMNITLLSDLTKQISRDYGVLLEGAGIALRGLFIIDPNGVIKHLSVNDLPVGRSVEETLRLVKAFQFVEAHGEVCPANWTPESPTIKPSPVASREYFEKVHQ
;
A
#
# COMPACT_ATOMS: atom_id res chain seq x y z
N VAL A 1 -15.02 25.45 -2.99
CA VAL A 1 -13.93 25.46 -1.98
C VAL A 1 -13.47 24.05 -1.56
N LEU A 2 -14.05 22.95 -2.08
CA LEU A 2 -13.84 21.58 -1.55
C LEU A 2 -12.95 20.64 -2.38
N GLU A 3 -12.34 21.12 -3.47
CA GLU A 3 -11.76 20.24 -4.51
C GLU A 3 -10.24 19.99 -4.36
N ASN A 4 -9.56 20.73 -3.48
CA ASN A 4 -8.08 20.80 -3.41
C ASN A 4 -7.40 19.82 -2.43
N ARG A 5 -8.07 18.73 -1.99
CA ARG A 5 -7.59 17.91 -0.84
C ARG A 5 -7.11 16.50 -1.13
N THR A 6 -7.20 15.99 -2.36
CA THR A 6 -6.81 14.60 -2.66
C THR A 6 -5.65 14.55 -3.65
N ARG A 7 -4.45 14.17 -3.18
CA ARG A 7 -3.34 13.77 -4.05
C ARG A 7 -3.18 12.25 -4.02
N VAL A 8 -2.98 11.69 -5.21
CA VAL A 8 -3.22 10.29 -5.58
C VAL A 8 -1.89 9.72 -6.03
N ALA A 9 -1.11 9.13 -5.11
CA ALA A 9 0.31 8.85 -5.36
C ALA A 9 0.59 7.55 -6.14
N ARG A 10 1.55 7.56 -7.08
CA ARG A 10 1.82 6.46 -8.05
C ARG A 10 3.33 6.12 -8.18
N HIS A 11 3.73 4.86 -8.01
CA HIS A 11 5.16 4.47 -7.99
C HIS A 11 5.82 4.10 -9.34
N VAL A 12 6.87 4.84 -9.74
CA VAL A 12 7.77 4.55 -10.87
C VAL A 12 9.13 3.95 -10.43
N SER A 13 9.59 2.85 -11.05
CA SER A 13 10.93 2.26 -10.89
C SER A 13 11.60 1.90 -12.23
N THR A 14 12.79 2.44 -12.49
CA THR A 14 13.64 2.09 -13.63
C THR A 14 15.01 1.58 -13.19
N ILE A 15 15.49 0.48 -13.78
CA ILE A 15 16.86 -0.02 -13.60
C ILE A 15 17.46 -0.42 -14.97
N SER A 16 18.76 -0.15 -15.12
CA SER A 16 19.60 -0.34 -16.30
C SER A 16 20.00 -1.81 -16.57
N LYS A 17 20.45 -2.08 -17.81
CA LYS A 17 20.91 -3.40 -18.29
C LYS A 17 22.40 -3.70 -17.98
N GLY A 18 22.72 -4.98 -17.84
CA GLY A 18 24.09 -5.56 -17.95
C GLY A 18 24.85 -5.64 -16.62
N ILE A 19 25.79 -6.57 -16.39
CA ILE A 19 26.59 -7.40 -17.34
C ILE A 19 26.74 -8.84 -16.80
N SER A 20 27.01 -9.79 -17.70
CA SER A 20 27.25 -11.24 -17.45
C SER A 20 28.68 -11.57 -17.02
N SER A 21 28.88 -12.62 -16.23
CA SER A 21 29.96 -13.61 -16.45
C SER A 21 29.77 -14.89 -15.62
N SER A 22 30.24 -16.02 -16.14
CA SER A 22 30.24 -17.34 -15.49
C SER A 22 31.67 -17.81 -15.18
N ALA A 23 31.87 -18.57 -14.09
CA ALA A 23 33.12 -19.28 -13.83
C ALA A 23 32.94 -20.52 -12.93
N SER A 24 32.81 -21.67 -13.61
CA SER A 24 33.34 -23.01 -13.32
C SER A 24 34.00 -23.40 -11.97
N LEU A 25 33.48 -24.50 -11.42
CA LEU A 25 34.18 -25.75 -10.99
C LEU A 25 35.14 -25.80 -9.77
N MET A 26 35.00 -26.92 -9.05
CA MET A 26 35.76 -27.39 -7.87
C MET A 26 37.16 -27.94 -8.20
N PRO A 27 37.98 -28.23 -7.17
CA PRO A 27 38.36 -29.64 -6.99
C PRO A 27 38.29 -30.18 -5.54
N ILE A 28 38.51 -31.49 -5.43
CA ILE A 28 38.23 -32.37 -4.28
C ILE A 28 39.50 -32.73 -3.50
N ALA A 29 39.42 -32.81 -2.16
CA ALA A 29 40.21 -33.72 -1.31
C ALA A 29 39.57 -33.86 0.09
N SER A 30 39.76 -34.89 0.92
CA SER A 30 39.77 -36.37 0.79
C SER A 30 40.25 -36.96 2.13
N ARG A 31 39.38 -37.71 2.84
CA ARG A 31 39.69 -38.63 3.98
C ARG A 31 40.24 -37.98 5.28
N ARG A 32 40.09 -38.54 6.50
CA ARG A 32 39.70 -39.91 6.96
C ARG A 32 39.12 -39.87 8.41
N THR A 33 38.13 -40.74 8.72
CA THR A 33 37.89 -41.56 9.96
C THR A 33 38.63 -41.25 11.30
N CYS A 34 38.12 -41.50 12.53
CA CYS A 34 36.84 -42.04 13.06
C CYS A 34 36.74 -41.91 14.61
N LEU A 35 35.51 -41.76 15.14
CA LEU A 35 34.91 -42.34 16.37
C LEU A 35 35.71 -42.52 17.71
N THR A 36 35.17 -41.96 18.81
CA THR A 36 35.06 -42.62 20.16
C THR A 36 33.86 -42.08 20.96
N ASN A 37 33.47 -42.79 22.05
CA ASN A 37 32.15 -42.79 22.70
C ASN A 37 32.23 -42.56 24.24
N THR A 38 31.20 -42.15 25.03
CA THR A 38 29.82 -41.73 24.66
C THR A 38 29.24 -40.52 25.46
N PRO A 39 28.64 -40.60 26.69
CA PRO A 39 27.38 -39.87 26.87
C PRO A 39 27.14 -39.02 28.16
N TRP A 40 26.16 -38.11 28.02
CA TRP A 40 25.18 -37.61 29.02
C TRP A 40 25.55 -36.39 29.94
N PRO A 41 24.58 -35.79 30.66
CA PRO A 41 24.05 -34.46 30.34
C PRO A 41 24.59 -33.31 31.19
N GLY A 42 24.86 -32.17 30.55
CA GLY A 42 24.86 -30.85 31.18
C GLY A 42 23.68 -30.03 30.68
N SER A 43 22.84 -29.53 31.59
CA SER A 43 21.65 -28.73 31.26
C SER A 43 22.04 -27.35 30.71
N ALA A 44 22.28 -27.27 29.40
CA ALA A 44 22.30 -25.99 28.70
C ALA A 44 20.86 -25.46 28.66
N GLN A 45 20.53 -24.56 29.58
CA GLN A 45 19.35 -23.71 29.45
C GLN A 45 19.54 -22.89 28.17
N GLY A 46 18.94 -23.35 27.08
CA GLY A 46 18.81 -22.58 25.86
C GLY A 46 18.07 -21.31 26.23
N LYS A 47 18.82 -20.20 26.33
CA LYS A 47 18.24 -18.87 26.31
C LYS A 47 17.52 -18.78 24.98
N PHE A 48 16.20 -18.98 25.01
CA PHE A 48 15.32 -18.53 23.95
C PHE A 48 15.51 -17.01 23.90
N ALA A 49 16.46 -16.58 23.07
CA ALA A 49 16.50 -15.21 22.61
C ALA A 49 15.15 -15.00 21.94
N PHE A 50 14.26 -14.29 22.63
CA PHE A 50 13.05 -13.77 22.03
C PHE A 50 13.53 -12.83 20.94
N SER A 51 13.63 -13.37 19.72
CA SER A 51 13.93 -12.58 18.55
C SER A 51 12.83 -11.54 18.50
N THR A 52 13.20 -10.28 18.74
CA THR A 52 12.39 -9.14 18.29
C THR A 52 12.53 -9.07 16.79
N SER A 53 12.11 -10.15 16.11
CA SER A 53 11.76 -10.11 14.70
C SER A 53 10.86 -8.90 14.55
N LYS A 54 11.19 -8.01 13.62
CA LYS A 54 10.19 -7.09 13.10
C LYS A 54 9.03 -7.97 12.68
N SER A 55 7.98 -7.98 13.49
CA SER A 55 6.72 -8.60 13.13
C SER A 55 6.24 -7.80 11.93
N ASP A 56 6.32 -8.40 10.74
CA ASP A 56 5.84 -7.82 9.50
C ASP A 56 4.35 -7.50 9.69
N HIS A 57 4.07 -6.27 10.11
CA HIS A 57 2.73 -5.80 10.37
C HIS A 57 2.08 -5.59 9.02
N ALA A 58 1.37 -6.61 8.54
CA ALA A 58 0.47 -6.48 7.42
C ALA A 58 -0.43 -5.25 7.67
N PRO A 59 -0.57 -4.33 6.69
CA PRO A 59 -1.35 -3.12 6.89
C PRO A 59 -2.81 -3.49 7.16
N ALA A 60 -3.29 -3.10 8.32
CA ALA A 60 -4.65 -3.39 8.76
C ALA A 60 -5.47 -2.10 8.86
N VAL A 61 -6.75 -2.19 8.51
CA VAL A 61 -7.72 -1.13 8.79
C VAL A 61 -7.75 -0.89 10.31
N THR A 62 -7.96 0.36 10.72
CA THR A 62 -7.85 0.90 12.10
C THR A 62 -6.44 1.03 12.67
N GLN A 63 -5.40 0.49 12.02
CA GLN A 63 -4.02 0.68 12.45
C GLN A 63 -3.37 1.89 11.78
N HIS A 64 -2.30 2.40 12.37
CA HIS A 64 -1.46 3.40 11.73
C HIS A 64 -0.80 2.84 10.45
N ALA A 65 -0.73 3.67 9.42
CA ALA A 65 -0.10 3.32 8.17
C ALA A 65 1.43 3.13 8.34
N PRO A 66 2.04 2.11 7.71
CA PRO A 66 3.49 1.94 7.72
C PRO A 66 4.21 3.20 7.24
N TYR A 67 5.26 3.61 7.95
CA TYR A 67 6.02 4.80 7.59
C TYR A 67 6.77 4.58 6.27
N PHE A 68 6.67 5.55 5.36
CA PHE A 68 7.48 5.59 4.15
C PHE A 68 8.20 6.92 3.99
N LYS A 69 9.34 6.86 3.31
CA LYS A 69 10.10 8.02 2.83
C LYS A 69 10.79 7.64 1.52
N GLY A 70 10.83 8.55 0.56
CA GLY A 70 11.60 8.37 -0.67
C GLY A 70 11.45 9.53 -1.65
N THR A 71 12.23 9.46 -2.72
CA THR A 71 12.24 10.46 -3.78
C THR A 71 10.97 10.35 -4.63
N ALA A 72 10.29 11.45 -4.85
CA ALA A 72 9.08 11.51 -5.66
C ALA A 72 9.12 12.61 -6.72
N VAL A 73 8.39 12.43 -7.82
CA VAL A 73 8.15 13.49 -8.82
C VAL A 73 6.87 14.25 -8.43
N VAL A 74 6.99 15.55 -8.19
CA VAL A 74 5.87 16.45 -7.89
C VAL A 74 5.84 17.52 -8.98
N SER A 75 4.83 17.51 -9.84
CA SER A 75 4.65 18.49 -10.92
C SER A 75 5.88 18.62 -11.86
N GLY A 76 6.63 17.53 -12.04
CA GLY A 76 7.84 17.48 -12.88
C GLY A 76 9.16 17.65 -12.12
N GLU A 77 9.14 18.04 -10.85
CA GLU A 77 10.35 18.21 -10.02
C GLU A 77 10.58 17.01 -9.08
N PHE A 78 11.82 16.58 -8.93
CA PHE A 78 12.21 15.57 -7.93
C PHE A 78 12.24 16.20 -6.53
N LYS A 79 11.49 15.63 -5.58
CA LYS A 79 11.40 16.05 -4.19
C LYS A 79 11.37 14.84 -3.28
N GLU A 80 12.13 14.85 -2.20
CA GLU A 80 11.95 13.89 -1.11
C GLU A 80 10.59 14.12 -0.45
N ILE A 81 9.83 13.05 -0.24
CA ILE A 81 8.58 13.06 0.51
C ILE A 81 8.55 11.93 1.54
N SER A 82 7.71 12.10 2.55
CA SER A 82 7.46 11.14 3.61
C SER A 82 5.97 11.06 3.94
N LEU A 83 5.57 10.04 4.71
CA LEU A 83 4.21 9.95 5.25
C LEU A 83 3.83 11.19 6.10
N ASP A 84 4.80 11.81 6.77
CA ASP A 84 4.57 12.94 7.67
C ASP A 84 4.08 14.20 6.93
N ASP A 85 4.49 14.40 5.67
CA ASP A 85 4.10 15.54 4.84
C ASP A 85 2.60 15.58 4.49
N PHE A 86 1.90 14.47 4.72
CA PHE A 86 0.47 14.31 4.46
C PHE A 86 -0.40 14.42 5.72
N LYS A 87 0.20 14.59 6.91
CA LYS A 87 -0.55 14.80 8.17
C LYS A 87 -1.52 15.99 8.05
N GLY A 88 -2.68 15.87 8.68
CA GLY A 88 -3.76 16.86 8.57
C GLY A 88 -4.54 16.81 7.25
N LYS A 89 -4.27 15.86 6.35
CA LYS A 89 -5.00 15.66 5.09
C LYS A 89 -5.34 14.17 4.90
N TYR A 90 -6.40 13.90 4.15
CA TYR A 90 -6.67 12.56 3.64
C TYR A 90 -5.66 12.22 2.54
N LEU A 91 -5.04 11.03 2.64
CA LEU A 91 -4.09 10.51 1.66
C LEU A 91 -4.68 9.26 0.99
N VAL A 92 -4.73 9.28 -0.35
CA VAL A 92 -5.02 8.09 -1.15
C VAL A 92 -3.69 7.59 -1.71
N LEU A 93 -3.05 6.68 -0.98
CA LEU A 93 -1.82 6.00 -1.38
C LEU A 93 -2.18 4.73 -2.13
N PHE A 94 -1.55 4.46 -3.26
CA PHE A 94 -1.83 3.23 -3.99
C PHE A 94 -0.70 2.80 -4.93
N PHE A 95 -0.65 1.50 -5.15
CA PHE A 95 0.43 0.81 -5.83
C PHE A 95 -0.03 0.36 -7.23
N TYR A 96 0.93 0.14 -8.12
CA TYR A 96 0.75 -0.51 -9.41
C TYR A 96 2.06 -1.24 -9.77
N PRO A 97 2.02 -2.25 -10.65
CA PRO A 97 3.10 -3.23 -10.74
C PRO A 97 4.40 -2.71 -11.36
N LEU A 98 4.29 -2.00 -12.48
CA LEU A 98 5.41 -1.55 -13.32
C LEU A 98 4.98 -0.36 -14.19
N ASP A 99 5.95 0.49 -14.52
CA ASP A 99 5.84 1.47 -15.60
C ASP A 99 6.04 0.80 -16.95
N PHE A 100 5.45 1.37 -18.01
CA PHE A 100 5.66 0.91 -19.39
C PHE A 100 5.29 -0.56 -19.68
N CYS A 101 4.54 -1.23 -18.81
CA CYS A 101 3.80 -2.43 -19.20
C CYS A 101 2.75 -2.08 -20.29
N HIS A 102 2.24 -3.07 -21.05
CA HIS A 102 1.40 -2.82 -22.25
C HIS A 102 0.12 -1.98 -22.01
N MET A 103 -0.32 -1.81 -20.76
CA MET A 103 -1.40 -0.92 -20.33
C MET A 103 -0.88 0.39 -19.70
N CYS A 104 0.34 0.81 -20.06
CA CYS A 104 1.05 1.90 -19.37
C CYS A 104 2.11 2.63 -20.24
N HIS A 105 1.86 2.91 -21.53
CA HIS A 105 2.78 3.67 -22.41
C HIS A 105 2.90 5.17 -22.04
N PHE A 106 2.57 5.54 -20.80
CA PHE A 106 1.98 6.83 -20.54
C PHE A 106 2.98 8.00 -20.38
N VAL A 107 4.29 7.82 -20.17
CA VAL A 107 5.13 8.95 -19.69
C VAL A 107 5.49 10.02 -20.76
N HIS A 108 5.31 9.77 -22.06
CA HIS A 108 5.67 10.75 -23.11
C HIS A 108 4.65 10.96 -24.24
N LEU A 109 3.47 10.33 -24.15
CA LEU A 109 2.39 10.51 -25.13
C LEU A 109 1.38 11.56 -24.67
N THR A 110 0.50 11.99 -25.59
CA THR A 110 -0.67 12.78 -25.20
C THR A 110 -1.69 11.88 -24.49
N LEU A 111 -2.60 12.47 -23.70
CA LEU A 111 -3.67 11.72 -23.01
C LEU A 111 -4.49 10.83 -23.97
N HIS A 112 -4.58 11.21 -25.24
CA HIS A 112 -5.26 10.50 -26.31
C HIS A 112 -4.51 9.24 -26.77
N ASP A 113 -3.18 9.29 -26.89
CA ASP A 113 -2.38 8.20 -27.46
C ASP A 113 -1.96 7.17 -26.42
N GLY A 114 -2.51 7.26 -25.21
CA GLY A 114 -2.08 6.48 -24.06
C GLY A 114 -0.91 7.12 -23.34
N GLY A 115 -1.00 8.44 -23.08
CA GLY A 115 -0.13 9.30 -22.24
C GLY A 115 -0.70 9.73 -20.86
N LEU A 116 0.16 10.08 -19.90
CA LEU A 116 -0.18 10.58 -18.56
C LEU A 116 -0.51 12.07 -18.61
N GLY A 117 0.03 12.78 -19.61
CA GLY A 117 -0.10 14.22 -19.78
C GLY A 117 0.44 15.02 -18.58
N HIS A 118 -0.11 16.21 -18.38
CA HIS A 118 0.23 17.04 -17.22
C HIS A 118 -0.42 16.48 -15.95
N MET A 119 0.38 15.83 -15.10
CA MET A 119 -0.11 15.21 -13.87
C MET A 119 0.00 16.11 -12.65
N ASN A 120 -1.15 16.39 -12.02
CA ASN A 120 -1.25 17.04 -10.71
C ASN A 120 -1.16 16.03 -9.54
N ILE A 121 -0.48 14.90 -9.75
CA ILE A 121 -0.29 13.82 -8.78
C ILE A 121 1.20 13.57 -8.53
N THR A 122 1.51 13.08 -7.33
CA THR A 122 2.89 12.85 -6.87
C THR A 122 3.32 11.41 -7.14
N LEU A 123 4.47 11.21 -7.78
CA LEU A 123 4.96 9.86 -8.11
C LEU A 123 6.12 9.42 -7.22
N LEU A 124 5.90 8.54 -6.24
CA LEU A 124 6.92 8.11 -5.25
C LEU A 124 7.79 6.95 -5.76
N SER A 125 9.11 6.98 -5.58
CA SER A 125 9.98 5.87 -5.99
C SER A 125 10.37 4.92 -4.84
N ASP A 126 9.81 3.70 -4.87
CA ASP A 126 10.14 2.54 -4.03
C ASP A 126 11.14 1.59 -4.71
N LEU A 127 12.33 2.09 -5.11
CA LEU A 127 13.36 1.27 -5.77
C LEU A 127 13.81 0.05 -4.95
N THR A 128 13.72 0.14 -3.62
CA THR A 128 14.08 -0.94 -2.69
C THR A 128 12.99 -1.98 -2.52
N LYS A 129 11.78 -1.71 -3.03
CA LYS A 129 10.54 -2.48 -2.83
C LYS A 129 10.11 -2.61 -1.36
N GLN A 130 10.73 -1.84 -0.47
CA GLN A 130 10.46 -1.91 0.96
C GLN A 130 9.09 -1.33 1.28
N ILE A 131 8.66 -0.25 0.62
CA ILE A 131 7.34 0.34 0.85
C ILE A 131 6.26 -0.64 0.39
N SER A 132 6.45 -1.29 -0.76
CA SER A 132 5.53 -2.31 -1.28
C SER A 132 5.45 -3.54 -0.38
N ARG A 133 6.56 -3.89 0.30
CA ARG A 133 6.63 -4.97 1.31
C ARG A 133 5.94 -4.58 2.62
N ASP A 134 6.23 -3.40 3.15
CA ASP A 134 5.64 -2.87 4.38
C ASP A 134 4.11 -2.72 4.24
N TYR A 135 3.64 -2.38 3.04
CA TYR A 135 2.22 -2.35 2.69
C TYR A 135 1.66 -3.70 2.19
N GLY A 136 2.39 -4.81 2.31
CA GLY A 136 1.89 -6.17 2.04
C GLY A 136 1.38 -6.42 0.61
N VAL A 137 1.79 -5.61 -0.36
CA VAL A 137 1.34 -5.67 -1.77
C VAL A 137 2.41 -6.21 -2.72
N LEU A 138 3.64 -6.42 -2.24
CA LEU A 138 4.74 -6.96 -3.04
C LEU A 138 4.58 -8.47 -3.28
N LEU A 139 4.54 -8.87 -4.56
CA LEU A 139 4.74 -10.26 -4.97
C LEU A 139 6.25 -10.55 -5.04
N GLU A 140 6.84 -11.06 -3.95
CA GLU A 140 8.29 -11.29 -3.85
C GLU A 140 8.87 -12.09 -5.03
N GLY A 141 8.18 -13.15 -5.48
CA GLY A 141 8.66 -14.00 -6.58
C GLY A 141 8.71 -13.32 -7.95
N ALA A 142 7.82 -12.36 -8.21
CA ALA A 142 7.81 -11.58 -9.45
C ALA A 142 8.49 -10.20 -9.29
N GLY A 143 8.72 -9.75 -8.05
CA GLY A 143 9.29 -8.46 -7.72
C GLY A 143 8.43 -7.27 -8.13
N ILE A 144 7.10 -7.42 -8.21
CA ILE A 144 6.14 -6.38 -8.61
C ILE A 144 5.06 -6.19 -7.54
N ALA A 145 4.50 -4.99 -7.45
CA ALA A 145 3.38 -4.72 -6.54
C ALA A 145 2.02 -5.07 -7.18
N LEU A 146 1.13 -5.68 -6.40
CA LEU A 146 -0.30 -5.79 -6.71
C LEU A 146 -0.95 -4.40 -6.78
N ARG A 147 -2.19 -4.34 -7.29
CA ARG A 147 -2.96 -3.09 -7.39
C ARG A 147 -3.61 -2.74 -6.05
N GLY A 148 -2.81 -2.62 -4.99
CA GLY A 148 -3.26 -2.19 -3.67
C GLY A 148 -3.57 -0.69 -3.61
N LEU A 149 -4.63 -0.31 -2.90
CA LEU A 149 -5.06 1.07 -2.64
C LEU A 149 -5.39 1.20 -1.16
N PHE A 150 -4.95 2.29 -0.54
CA PHE A 150 -5.10 2.59 0.87
C PHE A 150 -5.65 4.01 1.04
N ILE A 151 -6.72 4.15 1.81
CA ILE A 151 -7.25 5.44 2.25
C ILE A 151 -6.78 5.66 3.68
N ILE A 152 -5.94 6.68 3.86
CA ILE A 152 -5.31 7.05 5.12
C ILE A 152 -5.90 8.39 5.56
N ASP A 153 -6.25 8.50 6.84
CA ASP A 153 -6.86 9.70 7.42
C ASP A 153 -5.84 10.79 7.81
N PRO A 154 -6.29 11.99 8.23
CA PRO A 154 -5.43 13.07 8.69
C PRO A 154 -4.50 12.72 9.86
N ASN A 155 -4.79 11.65 10.60
CA ASN A 155 -4.03 11.16 11.75
C ASN A 155 -3.02 10.06 11.36
N GLY A 156 -2.99 9.65 10.10
CA GLY A 156 -2.15 8.56 9.61
C GLY A 156 -2.71 7.16 9.88
N VAL A 157 -4.02 7.01 10.09
CA VAL A 157 -4.72 5.73 10.31
C VAL A 157 -5.34 5.23 9.02
N ILE A 158 -5.18 3.93 8.71
CA ILE A 158 -5.81 3.29 7.54
C ILE A 158 -7.31 3.10 7.81
N LYS A 159 -8.16 3.75 7.00
CA LYS A 159 -9.64 3.64 7.07
C LYS A 159 -10.19 2.59 6.11
N HIS A 160 -9.53 2.39 4.97
CA HIS A 160 -9.91 1.40 3.96
C HIS A 160 -8.68 0.93 3.19
N LEU A 161 -8.69 -0.34 2.80
CA LEU A 161 -7.77 -0.90 1.83
C LEU A 161 -8.52 -1.79 0.83
N SER A 162 -8.03 -1.82 -0.41
CA SER A 162 -8.48 -2.73 -1.47
C SER A 162 -7.28 -3.20 -2.28
N VAL A 163 -7.24 -4.48 -2.66
CA VAL A 163 -6.13 -5.06 -3.44
C VAL A 163 -6.71 -5.84 -4.60
N ASN A 164 -6.41 -5.38 -5.83
CA ASN A 164 -6.82 -6.07 -7.05
C ASN A 164 -5.64 -6.81 -7.67
N ASP A 165 -5.95 -7.93 -8.33
CA ASP A 165 -4.99 -8.65 -9.16
C ASP A 165 -4.59 -7.84 -10.40
N LEU A 166 -3.48 -8.23 -11.03
CA LEU A 166 -2.84 -7.53 -12.15
C LEU A 166 -3.76 -7.21 -13.36
N PRO A 167 -4.72 -8.04 -13.79
CA PRO A 167 -5.55 -7.73 -14.94
C PRO A 167 -6.74 -6.79 -14.63
N VAL A 168 -7.13 -6.62 -13.37
CA VAL A 168 -8.37 -5.90 -13.01
C VAL A 168 -8.09 -4.46 -12.54
N GLY A 169 -8.73 -3.49 -13.18
CA GLY A 169 -8.66 -2.08 -12.80
C GLY A 169 -9.31 -1.75 -11.45
N ARG A 170 -9.16 -0.52 -10.98
CA ARG A 170 -9.85 0.03 -9.79
C ARG A 170 -10.80 1.15 -10.22
N SER A 171 -11.89 1.37 -9.50
CA SER A 171 -12.79 2.51 -9.71
C SER A 171 -12.31 3.75 -8.95
N VAL A 172 -12.31 4.89 -9.63
CA VAL A 172 -11.99 6.21 -9.03
C VAL A 172 -13.22 6.75 -8.30
N GLU A 173 -14.40 6.45 -8.84
CA GLU A 173 -15.72 6.83 -8.35
C GLU A 173 -15.97 6.22 -6.96
N GLU A 174 -15.68 4.92 -6.79
CA GLU A 174 -15.76 4.24 -5.49
C GLU A 174 -14.75 4.79 -4.49
N THR A 175 -13.51 5.06 -4.93
CA THR A 175 -12.49 5.68 -4.08
C THR A 175 -12.95 7.06 -3.58
N LEU A 176 -13.54 7.87 -4.45
CA LEU A 176 -14.08 9.19 -4.12
C LEU A 176 -15.30 9.08 -3.19
N ARG A 177 -16.18 8.10 -3.41
CA ARG A 177 -17.34 7.80 -2.56
C ARG A 177 -16.90 7.44 -1.14
N LEU A 178 -15.90 6.57 -0.99
CA LEU A 178 -15.34 6.16 0.30
C LEU A 178 -14.68 7.33 1.03
N VAL A 179 -13.86 8.15 0.35
CA VAL A 179 -13.25 9.35 0.97
C VAL A 179 -14.32 10.32 1.47
N LYS A 180 -15.38 10.57 0.68
CA LYS A 180 -16.52 11.40 1.09
C LYS A 180 -17.29 10.80 2.28
N ALA A 181 -17.46 9.48 2.31
CA ALA A 181 -18.14 8.80 3.41
C ALA A 181 -17.37 8.93 4.72
N PHE A 182 -16.05 8.68 4.74
CA PHE A 182 -15.24 8.86 5.97
C PHE A 182 -15.25 10.30 6.46
N GLN A 183 -15.13 11.29 5.55
CA GLN A 183 -15.24 12.70 5.89
C GLN A 183 -16.62 13.08 6.44
N PHE A 184 -17.70 12.48 5.93
CA PHE A 184 -19.05 12.69 6.43
C PHE A 184 -19.23 12.13 7.85
N VAL A 185 -18.79 10.89 8.10
CA VAL A 185 -18.86 10.22 9.41
C VAL A 185 -18.09 11.01 10.46
N GLU A 186 -16.88 11.49 10.13
CA GLU A 186 -16.06 12.31 11.05
C GLU A 186 -16.67 13.68 11.36
N ALA A 187 -17.43 14.26 10.44
CA ALA A 187 -18.06 15.57 10.62
C ALA A 187 -19.42 15.51 11.36
N HIS A 188 -20.21 14.44 11.19
CA HIS A 188 -21.59 14.36 11.70
C HIS A 188 -21.79 13.32 12.81
N GLY A 189 -20.90 12.32 12.94
CA GLY A 189 -21.07 11.22 13.90
C GLY A 189 -22.15 10.19 13.53
N GLU A 190 -22.72 10.29 12.33
CA GLU A 190 -23.66 9.31 11.76
C GLU A 190 -22.92 8.30 10.88
N VAL A 191 -23.49 7.11 10.65
CA VAL A 191 -22.89 6.06 9.81
C VAL A 191 -23.54 5.99 8.43
N CYS A 192 -22.72 5.76 7.41
CA CYS A 192 -23.14 5.65 6.01
C CYS A 192 -23.61 4.20 5.70
N PRO A 193 -24.82 4.00 5.15
CA PRO A 193 -25.28 2.69 4.69
C PRO A 193 -24.53 2.17 3.45
N ALA A 194 -24.84 0.93 3.05
CA ALA A 194 -24.37 0.36 1.78
C ALA A 194 -24.78 1.25 0.59
N ASN A 195 -23.90 1.39 -0.40
CA ASN A 195 -24.06 2.24 -1.58
C ASN A 195 -24.34 3.73 -1.30
N TRP A 196 -24.09 4.23 -0.08
CA TRP A 196 -24.30 5.63 0.28
C TRP A 196 -23.57 6.60 -0.66
N THR A 197 -24.30 7.64 -1.07
CA THR A 197 -23.83 8.84 -1.78
C THR A 197 -24.09 10.09 -0.91
N PRO A 198 -23.48 11.26 -1.18
CA PRO A 198 -23.66 12.47 -0.35
C PRO A 198 -25.10 12.97 -0.16
N GLU A 199 -26.04 12.55 -1.02
CA GLU A 199 -27.48 12.90 -0.93
C GLU A 199 -28.33 11.76 -0.32
N SER A 200 -27.71 10.61 -0.03
CA SER A 200 -28.39 9.44 0.53
C SER A 200 -28.68 9.61 2.03
N PRO A 201 -29.78 9.03 2.54
CA PRO A 201 -30.05 9.00 3.98
C PRO A 201 -28.96 8.23 4.75
N THR A 202 -28.80 8.59 6.03
CA THR A 202 -27.76 8.14 6.94
C THR A 202 -28.36 7.56 8.22
N ILE A 203 -27.56 6.80 8.98
CA ILE A 203 -28.03 6.10 10.19
C ILE A 203 -27.38 6.71 11.42
N LYS A 204 -28.19 7.19 12.37
CA LYS A 204 -27.71 7.60 13.70
C LYS A 204 -27.34 6.34 14.51
N PRO A 205 -26.12 6.25 15.08
CA PRO A 205 -25.63 5.03 15.76
C PRO A 205 -26.21 4.85 17.17
N SER A 206 -27.55 4.74 17.26
CA SER A 206 -28.28 4.44 18.49
C SER A 206 -29.48 3.54 18.16
N PRO A 207 -29.77 2.47 18.92
CA PRO A 207 -30.87 1.53 18.63
C PRO A 207 -32.27 2.15 18.55
N VAL A 208 -32.46 3.33 19.12
CA VAL A 208 -33.72 4.09 19.04
C VAL A 208 -33.70 5.02 17.83
N ALA A 209 -32.62 5.79 17.65
CA ALA A 209 -32.52 6.78 16.57
C ALA A 209 -32.35 6.15 15.17
N SER A 210 -31.80 4.94 15.07
CA SER A 210 -31.67 4.23 13.79
C SER A 210 -33.02 3.87 13.15
N ARG A 211 -34.11 3.85 13.92
CA ARG A 211 -35.46 3.53 13.40
C ARG A 211 -35.95 4.55 12.38
N GLU A 212 -35.60 5.83 12.55
CA GLU A 212 -35.87 6.92 11.60
C GLU A 212 -35.39 6.60 10.18
N TYR A 213 -34.23 5.94 10.06
CA TYR A 213 -33.71 5.48 8.78
C TYR A 213 -34.48 4.28 8.23
N PHE A 214 -34.72 3.25 9.04
CA PHE A 214 -35.41 2.04 8.59
C PHE A 214 -36.86 2.30 8.19
N GLU A 215 -37.57 3.18 8.90
CA GLU A 215 -38.91 3.64 8.53
C GLU A 215 -38.90 4.39 7.19
N LYS A 216 -37.89 5.23 6.94
CA LYS A 216 -37.77 6.00 5.69
C LYS A 216 -37.38 5.16 4.45
N VAL A 217 -36.67 4.04 4.64
CA VAL A 217 -36.15 3.19 3.54
C VAL A 217 -37.08 2.02 3.21
N HIS A 218 -38.05 1.70 4.08
CA HIS A 218 -39.03 0.62 3.88
C HIS A 218 -40.48 1.12 3.73
N GLN A 219 -40.66 2.42 3.43
CA GLN A 219 -41.92 3.02 2.96
C GLN A 219 -41.95 3.05 1.42
#